data_AF-A0A534LRN0-F1
#
_entry.id   AF-A0A534LRN0-F1
#
_cell.length_a   1.000
_cell.length_b   1.000
_cell.length_c   1.000
_cell.angle_alpha   90.00
_cell.angle_beta   90.00
_cell.angle_gamma   90.00
#
_symmetry.space_group_name_H-M   'P 1'
#
loop_
_entity.id
_entity.type
_entity.pdbx_description
1 polymer ?
#
loop_
_entity_poly.entity_id
_entity_poly.type
_entity_poly.pdbx_seq_one_letter_code
_entity_poly.pdbx_strand_id
1 'polypeptide(L)'
;MDPVQTLIVFAAMAIAVIMPFVVVPEILERKGFNPKSGSVRSLVWISFLLIVFVPAVASGFLFSVRNLADWAYVGVGLLVAILYDYYRLNPEKVPWSRRRI
;
A
#
# COMPACT_ATOMS: atom_id res chain seq x y z
N MET A 1 -2.84 -23.26 -9.86
CA MET A 1 -3.86 -22.59 -9.02
C MET A 1 -5.19 -22.77 -9.71
N ASP A 2 -6.21 -23.18 -8.97
CA ASP A 2 -7.58 -23.13 -9.49
C ASP A 2 -8.06 -21.66 -9.59
N PRO A 3 -9.05 -21.35 -10.46
CA PRO A 3 -9.52 -19.98 -10.66
C PRO A 3 -10.02 -19.29 -9.39
N VAL A 4 -10.56 -20.05 -8.42
CA VAL A 4 -11.10 -19.51 -7.17
C VAL A 4 -9.95 -19.04 -6.27
N GLN A 5 -8.89 -19.83 -6.15
CA GLN A 5 -7.67 -19.40 -5.44
C GLN A 5 -7.05 -18.14 -6.04
N THR A 6 -6.96 -18.06 -7.37
CA THR A 6 -6.44 -16.86 -8.05
C THR A 6 -7.29 -15.63 -7.72
N LEU A 7 -8.62 -15.77 -7.72
CA LEU A 7 -9.52 -14.67 -7.38
C LEU A 7 -9.36 -14.22 -5.92
N ILE A 8 -9.20 -15.17 -4.98
CA ILE A 8 -8.98 -14.86 -3.56
C ILE A 8 -7.68 -14.09 -3.36
N VAL A 9 -6.59 -14.55 -3.97
CA VAL A 9 -5.29 -13.88 -3.87
C VAL A 9 -5.36 -12.47 -4.46
N PHE A 10 -5.99 -12.33 -5.62
CA PHE A 10 -6.19 -11.03 -6.25
C PHE A 10 -7.01 -10.08 -5.37
N ALA A 11 -8.13 -10.56 -4.82
CA ALA A 11 -8.96 -9.77 -3.92
C ALA A 11 -8.19 -9.35 -2.65
N ALA A 12 -7.42 -10.27 -2.05
CA ALA A 12 -6.58 -9.96 -0.90
C ALA A 12 -5.52 -8.89 -1.22
N MET A 13 -4.87 -8.98 -2.39
CA MET A 13 -3.92 -7.97 -2.86
C MET A 13 -4.59 -6.61 -3.05
N ALA A 14 -5.76 -6.57 -3.70
CA ALA A 14 -6.52 -5.33 -3.90
C ALA A 14 -6.89 -4.68 -2.56
N ILE A 15 -7.40 -5.47 -1.61
CA ILE A 15 -7.74 -5.01 -0.26
C ILE A 15 -6.50 -4.47 0.47
N ALA A 16 -5.37 -5.16 0.36
CA ALA A 16 -4.12 -4.77 1.02
C ALA A 16 -3.61 -3.39 0.56
N VAL A 17 -3.98 -2.94 -0.65
CA VAL A 17 -3.62 -1.61 -1.17
C VAL A 17 -4.74 -0.59 -0.93
N ILE A 18 -5.98 -0.94 -1.27
CA ILE A 18 -7.12 -0.01 -1.24
C ILE A 18 -7.43 0.43 0.20
N MET A 19 -7.43 -0.49 1.16
CA MET A 19 -7.75 -0.17 2.55
C MET A 19 -6.83 0.90 3.14
N PRO A 20 -5.50 0.73 3.16
CA PRO A 20 -4.62 1.71 3.76
C PRO A 20 -4.51 3.00 2.97
N PHE A 21 -4.44 2.95 1.63
CA PHE A 21 -4.11 4.14 0.84
C PHE A 21 -5.32 4.94 0.33
N VAL A 22 -6.52 4.35 0.35
CA VAL A 22 -7.77 5.02 -0.05
C VAL A 22 -8.69 5.18 1.15
N VAL A 23 -9.07 4.07 1.79
CA VAL A 23 -10.13 4.07 2.81
C VAL A 23 -9.69 4.76 4.11
N VAL A 24 -8.54 4.41 4.67
CA VAL A 24 -8.02 5.01 5.91
C VAL A 24 -7.89 6.54 5.82
N PRO A 25 -7.19 7.12 4.81
CA PRO A 25 -7.03 8.56 4.74
C PRO A 25 -8.35 9.25 4.42
N GLU A 26 -9.23 8.66 3.60
CA GLU A 26 -10.56 9.22 3.33
C GLU A 26 -11.41 9.31 4.61
N ILE A 27 -11.39 8.27 5.47
CA ILE A 27 -12.08 8.31 6.76
C ILE A 27 -11.51 9.41 7.66
N LEU A 28 -10.19 9.59 7.67
CA LEU A 28 -9.52 10.61 8.49
C LEU A 28 -9.78 12.02 7.96
N GLU A 29 -9.76 12.21 6.65
CA GLU A 29 -10.11 13.47 5.99
C GLU A 29 -11.56 13.87 6.30
N ARG A 30 -12.51 12.91 6.24
CA ARG A 30 -13.92 13.14 6.63
C ARG A 30 -14.09 13.52 8.10
N LYS A 31 -13.13 13.18 8.96
CA LYS A 31 -13.07 13.58 10.38
C LYS A 31 -12.36 14.93 10.60
N GLY A 32 -11.91 15.60 9.54
CA GLY A 32 -11.24 16.90 9.59
C GLY A 32 -9.72 16.83 9.77
N PHE A 33 -9.10 15.65 9.69
CA PHE A 33 -7.65 15.53 9.76
C PHE A 33 -6.99 15.96 8.44
N ASN A 34 -5.85 16.65 8.54
CA ASN A 34 -5.04 17.00 7.36
C ASN A 34 -4.38 15.73 6.77
N PRO A 35 -4.66 15.36 5.51
CA PRO A 35 -4.09 14.16 4.89
C PRO A 35 -2.59 14.22 4.66
N LYS A 36 -2.01 15.43 4.61
CA LYS A 36 -0.56 15.66 4.53
C LYS A 36 0.14 15.58 5.89
N SER A 37 -0.62 15.51 6.99
CA SER A 37 -0.02 15.47 8.33
C SER A 37 0.75 14.17 8.54
N GLY A 38 1.92 14.26 9.18
CA GLY A 38 2.74 13.08 9.50
C GLY A 38 1.95 11.98 10.23
N SER A 39 1.03 12.35 11.12
CA SER A 39 0.19 11.39 11.86
C SER A 39 -0.74 10.57 10.96
N VAL A 40 -1.44 11.20 10.00
CA VAL A 40 -2.28 10.48 9.04
C VAL A 40 -1.43 9.57 8.16
N ARG A 41 -0.24 10.03 7.75
CA ARG A 41 0.70 9.24 6.95
C ARG A 41 1.22 8.03 7.70
N SER A 42 1.59 8.20 8.95
CA SER A 42 1.99 7.09 9.82
C SER A 42 0.86 6.06 9.94
N LEU A 43 -0.39 6.47 10.10
CA LEU A 43 -1.53 5.55 10.16
C LEU A 43 -1.76 4.79 8.84
N VAL A 44 -1.64 5.47 7.69
CA VAL A 44 -1.70 4.83 6.36
C VAL A 44 -0.61 3.77 6.22
N TRP A 45 0.64 4.12 6.52
CA TRP A 45 1.76 3.19 6.39
C TRP A 45 1.71 2.05 7.39
N ILE A 46 1.37 2.31 8.66
CA ILE A 46 1.22 1.28 9.68
C ILE A 46 0.13 0.29 9.28
N SER A 47 -1.03 0.77 8.82
CA SER A 47 -2.12 -0.14 8.40
C SER A 47 -1.72 -0.97 7.18
N PHE A 48 -1.03 -0.39 6.19
CA PHE A 48 -0.49 -1.14 5.04
C PHE A 48 0.50 -2.22 5.49
N LEU A 49 1.49 -1.85 6.29
CA LEU A 49 2.53 -2.77 6.78
C LEU A 49 1.93 -3.88 7.62
N LEU A 50 0.93 -3.58 8.46
CA LEU A 50 0.25 -4.61 9.25
C LEU A 50 -0.47 -5.62 8.35
N ILE A 51 -1.22 -5.17 7.34
CA ILE A 51 -1.94 -6.09 6.45
C ILE A 51 -0.97 -6.99 5.68
N VAL A 52 0.16 -6.46 5.23
CA VAL A 52 1.15 -7.21 4.44
C VAL A 52 1.99 -8.14 5.34
N PHE A 53 2.54 -7.61 6.43
CA PHE A 53 3.54 -8.33 7.23
C PHE A 53 2.94 -9.20 8.32
N VAL A 54 1.78 -8.87 8.92
CA VAL A 54 1.21 -9.71 10.00
C VAL A 54 0.94 -11.14 9.54
N PRO A 55 0.29 -11.40 8.39
CA PRO A 55 0.10 -12.77 7.90
C PRO A 55 1.42 -13.46 7.55
N ALA A 56 2.39 -12.71 7.03
CA ALA A 56 3.69 -13.23 6.63
C ALA A 56 4.58 -13.58 7.85
N VAL A 57 4.47 -12.83 8.94
CA VAL A 57 5.08 -13.15 10.24
C VAL A 57 4.40 -14.37 10.85
N ALA A 58 3.06 -14.36 10.91
CA ALA A 58 2.27 -15.40 11.59
C ALA A 58 2.43 -16.79 10.95
N SER A 59 2.59 -16.84 9.62
CA SER A 59 2.85 -18.08 8.87
C SER A 59 4.32 -18.53 8.92
N GLY A 60 5.22 -17.73 9.51
CA GLY A 60 6.66 -17.96 9.48
C GLY A 60 7.31 -17.72 8.10
N PHE A 61 6.54 -17.26 7.11
CA PHE A 61 7.00 -17.06 5.73
C PHE A 61 8.17 -16.09 5.64
N LEU A 62 8.15 -14.98 6.40
CA LEU A 62 9.26 -14.02 6.38
C LEU A 62 10.61 -14.63 6.77
N PHE A 63 10.60 -15.66 7.62
CA PHE A 63 11.81 -16.34 8.07
C PHE A 63 12.22 -17.51 7.15
N SER A 64 11.35 -17.93 6.23
CA SER A 64 11.65 -18.96 5.25
C SER A 64 12.24 -18.39 3.95
N VAL A 65 11.98 -17.12 3.64
CA VAL A 65 12.52 -16.45 2.44
C VAL A 65 14.00 -16.14 2.60
N ARG A 66 14.86 -16.96 1.97
CA ARG A 66 16.32 -16.79 1.95
C ARG A 66 16.86 -16.13 0.68
N ASN A 67 16.03 -15.97 -0.34
CA ASN A 67 16.44 -15.45 -1.63
C ASN A 67 16.38 -13.91 -1.65
N LEU A 68 17.49 -13.27 -2.01
CA LEU A 68 17.59 -11.82 -2.16
C LEU A 68 16.65 -11.26 -3.25
N ALA A 69 16.34 -12.05 -4.29
CA ALA A 69 15.44 -11.61 -5.35
C ALA A 69 14.00 -11.41 -4.86
N ASP A 70 13.54 -12.23 -3.92
CA ASP A 70 12.19 -12.12 -3.34
C ASP A 70 12.05 -10.83 -2.53
N TRP A 71 13.12 -10.46 -1.81
CA TRP A 71 13.21 -9.18 -1.11
C TRP A 71 13.25 -7.99 -2.07
N ALA A 72 13.86 -8.14 -3.26
CA ALA A 72 13.86 -7.10 -4.27
C ALA A 72 12.44 -6.82 -4.79
N TYR A 73 11.60 -7.84 -4.98
CA TYR A 73 10.19 -7.65 -5.36
C TYR A 73 9.40 -6.87 -4.29
N VAL A 74 9.64 -7.17 -3.00
CA VAL A 74 9.05 -6.39 -1.89
C VAL A 74 9.53 -4.94 -1.94
N GLY A 75 10.83 -4.72 -2.19
CA GLY A 75 11.42 -3.38 -2.33
C GLY A 75 10.79 -2.58 -3.48
N VAL A 76 10.59 -3.19 -4.64
CA VAL A 76 9.90 -2.57 -5.79
C VAL A 76 8.46 -2.24 -5.43
N GLY A 77 7.74 -3.16 -4.79
CA GLY A 77 6.36 -2.93 -4.33
C GLY A 77 6.26 -1.75 -3.36
N LEU A 78 7.17 -1.68 -2.39
CA LEU A 78 7.27 -0.55 -1.46
C LEU A 78 7.58 0.76 -2.19
N LEU A 79 8.48 0.75 -3.16
CA LEU A 79 8.81 1.94 -3.94
C LEU A 79 7.60 2.45 -4.75
N VAL A 80 6.84 1.54 -5.37
CA VAL A 80 5.60 1.91 -6.07
C VAL A 80 4.57 2.48 -5.09
N ALA A 81 4.42 1.88 -3.90
CA ALA A 81 3.53 2.38 -2.87
C ALA A 81 3.94 3.79 -2.39
N ILE A 82 5.24 4.03 -2.15
CA ILE A 82 5.78 5.35 -1.81
C ILE A 82 5.46 6.37 -2.90
N LEU A 83 5.65 5.99 -4.16
CA LEU A 83 5.45 6.87 -5.29
C LEU A 83 3.96 7.21 -5.48
N TYR A 84 3.08 6.22 -5.38
CA TYR A 84 1.62 6.41 -5.39
C TYR A 84 1.19 7.36 -4.27
N ASP A 85 1.66 7.08 -3.06
CA ASP A 85 1.31 7.82 -1.87
C ASP A 85 1.83 9.28 -1.92
N TYR A 86 3.00 9.50 -2.53
CA TYR A 86 3.55 10.83 -2.80
C TYR A 86 2.69 11.61 -3.80
N TYR A 87 2.34 10.98 -4.93
CA TYR A 87 1.54 11.60 -5.98
C TYR A 87 0.10 11.87 -5.56
N ARG A 88 -0.49 11.04 -4.69
CA ARG A 88 -1.80 11.29 -4.08
C ARG A 88 -1.80 12.60 -3.27
N LEU A 89 -0.70 12.91 -2.57
CA LEU A 89 -0.59 14.16 -1.81
C LEU A 89 -0.15 15.37 -2.64
N ASN A 90 0.55 15.15 -3.75
CA ASN A 90 1.12 16.18 -4.61
C ASN A 90 0.66 15.97 -6.06
N PRO A 91 -0.66 16.10 -6.34
CA PRO A 91 -1.21 15.82 -7.67
C PRO A 91 -0.59 16.70 -8.76
N GLU A 92 -0.11 17.90 -8.42
CA GLU A 92 0.57 18.83 -9.32
C GLU A 92 1.94 18.33 -9.81
N LYS A 93 2.56 17.38 -9.10
CA LYS A 93 3.88 16.83 -9.43
C LYS A 93 3.83 15.56 -10.26
N VAL A 94 2.64 15.10 -10.61
CA VAL A 94 2.45 13.88 -11.40
C VAL A 94 2.89 14.15 -12.85
N PRO A 95 3.96 13.50 -13.35
CA PRO A 95 4.56 13.82 -14.65
C PRO A 95 3.61 13.68 -15.84
N TRP A 96 2.68 12.71 -15.74
CA TRP A 96 1.71 12.38 -16.76
C TRP A 96 0.35 13.07 -16.57
N SER A 97 0.12 13.76 -15.45
CA SER A 97 -1.13 14.46 -15.20
C SER A 97 -1.10 15.92 -15.68
N ARG A 98 -0.27 16.26 -16.67
CA ARG A 98 -0.37 17.55 -17.37
C ARG A 98 -1.74 17.63 -18.06
N ARG A 99 -2.77 17.96 -17.28
CA ARG A 99 -3.96 18.62 -17.77
C ARG A 99 -3.45 19.92 -18.37
N ARG A 100 -3.45 19.97 -19.71
CA ARG A 100 -3.68 21.23 -20.42
C ARG A 100 -5.04 21.72 -19.94
N ILE A 101 -5.03 22.64 -18.99
CA ILE A 101 -6.11 23.62 -18.83
C ILE A 101 -5.50 24.94 -19.25
#